data_AF-A0A7S3Y5W5-F1
#
_entry.id   AF-A0A7S3Y5W5-F1
#
_cell.length_a   1.000
_cell.length_b   1.000
_cell.length_c   1.000
_cell.angle_alpha   90.00
_cell.angle_beta   90.00
_cell.angle_gamma   90.00
#
_symmetry.space_group_name_H-M   'P 1'
#
loop_
_entity.id
_entity.type
_entity.pdbx_description
1 polymer ?
#
loop_
_entity_poly.entity_id
_entity_poly.type
_entity_poly.pdbx_seq_one_letter_code
_entity_poly.pdbx_strand_id
1 'polypeptide(L)'
;ADGLLGGGEEVTPPLLVRATWVLQDVLVPSTLLVFLLFWLLVFPYSRSVDELTCQVHGANWLAMVADMLLAGSPHRPMHLYNALIYALAFLFWTGIHYAAKLTNDDGDRFIYETLDWNGNAMGAAITAVWVVFGAVPLLSILLWWLKYIQTVLKGGKTKYDEWMQQCWKQQGPK
;
A
#
# COMPACT_ATOMS: atom_id res chain seq x y z
N ALA A 1 30.20 18.05 -18.86
CA ALA A 1 30.94 18.52 -17.67
C ALA A 1 31.26 17.28 -16.83
N ASP A 2 31.94 16.32 -17.47
CA ASP A 2 31.86 14.90 -17.09
C ASP A 2 33.13 14.44 -16.37
N GLY A 3 33.79 15.38 -15.69
CA GLY A 3 35.12 15.17 -15.09
C GLY A 3 35.22 15.49 -13.59
N LEU A 4 34.11 15.76 -12.89
CA LEU A 4 34.13 16.16 -11.47
C LEU A 4 33.70 15.08 -10.47
N LEU A 5 33.30 13.90 -10.91
CA LEU A 5 32.99 12.76 -10.03
C LEU A 5 33.89 11.58 -10.39
N GLY A 6 35.18 11.74 -10.12
CA GLY A 6 36.12 10.64 -10.09
C GLY A 6 35.87 9.79 -8.84
N GLY A 7 35.66 8.49 -9.04
CA GLY A 7 35.51 7.50 -7.97
C GLY A 7 34.06 7.06 -7.79
N GLY A 8 33.79 5.78 -8.03
CA GLY A 8 32.48 5.14 -7.85
C GLY A 8 32.08 4.98 -6.38
N GLU A 9 31.97 6.08 -5.64
CA GLU A 9 31.25 6.08 -4.37
C GLU A 9 29.74 6.05 -4.65
N GLU A 10 29.05 5.03 -4.12
CA GLU A 10 27.59 5.02 -4.13
C GLU A 10 27.08 6.22 -3.32
N VAL A 11 26.50 7.21 -4.00
CA VAL A 11 25.84 8.35 -3.36
C VAL A 11 24.57 7.84 -2.67
N THR A 12 24.64 7.62 -1.36
CA THR A 12 23.46 7.23 -0.59
C THR A 12 22.47 8.40 -0.50
N PRO A 13 21.18 8.20 -0.81
CA PRO A 13 20.21 9.29 -0.73
C PRO A 13 20.02 9.72 0.74
N PRO A 14 19.74 11.01 1.00
CA PRO A 14 19.51 11.52 2.35
C PRO A 14 18.44 10.70 3.09
N LEU A 15 18.60 10.55 4.41
CA LEU A 15 17.69 9.76 5.25
C LEU A 15 16.21 10.13 5.05
N LEU A 16 15.92 11.44 4.93
CA LEU A 16 14.56 11.93 4.73
C LEU A 16 13.94 11.39 3.43
N VAL A 17 14.70 11.31 2.34
CA VAL A 17 14.23 10.77 1.06
C VAL A 17 13.90 9.28 1.17
N ARG A 18 14.75 8.53 1.89
CA ARG A 18 14.51 7.10 2.12
C ARG A 18 13.28 6.88 3.00
N ALA A 19 13.13 7.70 4.04
CA ALA A 19 11.99 7.64 4.95
C ALA A 19 10.68 7.96 4.22
N THR A 20 10.65 9.00 3.38
CA THR A 20 9.45 9.33 2.60
C THR A 20 9.09 8.22 1.63
N TRP A 21 10.06 7.56 0.98
CA TRP A 21 9.79 6.41 0.12
C TRP A 21 9.17 5.24 0.88
N VAL A 22 9.74 4.86 2.03
CA VAL A 22 9.18 3.78 2.86
C VAL A 22 7.78 4.14 3.35
N LEU A 23 7.56 5.39 3.80
CA LEU A 23 6.24 5.85 4.21
C LEU A 23 5.24 5.79 3.05
N GLN A 24 5.65 6.20 1.85
CA GLN A 24 4.79 6.14 0.67
C GLN A 24 4.44 4.69 0.29
N ASP A 25 5.39 3.75 0.41
CA ASP A 25 5.15 2.33 0.20
C ASP A 25 4.15 1.72 1.20
N VAL A 26 4.01 2.30 2.39
CA VAL A 26 2.95 1.93 3.36
C VAL A 26 1.65 2.66 3.04
N LEU A 27 1.69 3.99 2.92
CA LEU A 27 0.53 4.86 2.89
C LEU A 27 -0.33 4.65 1.64
N VAL A 28 0.28 4.50 0.46
CA VAL A 28 -0.49 4.36 -0.79
C VAL A 28 -1.37 3.09 -0.78
N PRO A 29 -0.83 1.88 -0.53
CA PRO A 29 -1.69 0.69 -0.45
C PRO A 29 -2.60 0.71 0.78
N SER A 30 -2.16 1.24 1.92
CA SER A 30 -2.97 1.22 3.15
C SER A 30 -4.17 2.16 3.08
N THR A 31 -4.04 3.33 2.47
CA THR A 31 -5.17 4.25 2.29
C THR A 31 -6.20 3.70 1.30
N LEU A 32 -5.76 3.04 0.22
CA LEU A 32 -6.65 2.30 -0.68
C LEU A 32 -7.35 1.14 0.04
N LEU A 33 -6.62 0.38 0.84
CA LEU A 33 -7.18 -0.71 1.63
C LEU A 33 -8.24 -0.18 2.62
N VAL A 34 -7.92 0.86 3.39
CA VAL A 34 -8.85 1.47 4.35
C VAL A 34 -10.08 2.03 3.65
N PHE A 35 -9.91 2.67 2.48
CA PHE A 35 -11.05 3.11 1.66
C PHE A 35 -11.97 1.94 1.32
N LEU A 36 -11.42 0.86 0.75
CA LEU A 36 -12.21 -0.31 0.37
C LEU A 36 -12.87 -1.00 1.58
N LEU A 37 -12.11 -1.26 2.65
CA LEU A 37 -12.65 -1.91 3.84
C LEU A 37 -13.73 -1.07 4.51
N PHE A 38 -13.54 0.25 4.58
CA PHE A 38 -14.55 1.13 5.15
C PHE A 38 -15.85 1.06 4.36
N TRP A 39 -15.80 1.34 3.05
CA TRP A 39 -17.01 1.38 2.24
C TRP A 39 -17.66 0.00 2.08
N LEU A 40 -16.88 -1.08 1.98
CA LEU A 40 -17.44 -2.41 1.75
C LEU A 40 -17.91 -3.12 3.04
N LEU A 41 -17.25 -2.87 4.17
CA LEU A 41 -17.45 -3.67 5.39
C LEU A 41 -17.91 -2.88 6.62
N VAL A 42 -17.62 -1.58 6.69
CA VAL A 42 -17.85 -0.79 7.93
C VAL A 42 -18.95 0.25 7.75
N PHE A 43 -19.06 0.87 6.56
CA PHE A 43 -19.94 1.99 6.34
C PHE A 43 -21.42 1.58 6.55
N PRO A 44 -22.14 2.19 7.50
CA PRO A 44 -23.54 1.89 7.71
C PRO A 44 -24.36 2.56 6.62
N TYR A 45 -24.75 1.80 5.59
CA TYR A 45 -25.56 2.28 4.46
C TYR A 45 -26.93 2.87 4.83
N SER A 46 -27.35 2.73 6.10
CA SER A 46 -28.52 3.39 6.66
C SER A 46 -28.30 4.86 7.05
N ARG A 47 -27.04 5.34 7.07
CA ARG A 47 -26.66 6.71 7.43
C ARG A 47 -26.23 7.50 6.20
N SER A 48 -26.42 8.81 6.25
CA SER A 48 -25.86 9.73 5.26
C SER A 48 -24.34 9.79 5.39
N VAL A 49 -23.65 9.95 4.25
CA VAL A 49 -22.21 10.22 4.23
C VAL A 49 -21.96 11.65 4.69
N ASP A 50 -21.13 11.84 5.71
CA ASP A 50 -20.66 13.15 6.16
C ASP A 50 -19.30 13.53 5.54
N GLU A 51 -18.95 14.81 5.64
CA GLU A 51 -17.74 15.39 5.04
C GLU A 51 -16.46 14.79 5.61
N LEU A 52 -16.42 14.53 6.93
CA LEU A 52 -15.25 13.95 7.58
C LEU A 52 -15.02 12.53 7.08
N THR A 53 -16.07 11.72 7.01
CA THR A 53 -16.03 10.36 6.43
C THR A 53 -15.50 10.36 5.00
N CYS A 54 -16.02 11.25 4.14
CA CYS A 54 -15.51 11.43 2.79
C CYS A 54 -14.03 11.79 2.77
N GLN A 55 -13.59 12.67 3.66
CA GLN A 55 -12.22 13.15 3.70
C GLN A 55 -11.24 12.07 4.18
N VAL A 56 -11.53 11.40 5.30
CA VAL A 56 -10.61 10.44 5.92
C VAL A 56 -10.45 9.15 5.10
N HIS A 57 -11.48 8.75 4.35
CA HIS A 57 -11.43 7.54 3.53
C HIS A 57 -11.20 7.85 2.05
N GLY A 58 -12.08 8.66 1.45
CA GLY A 58 -12.06 8.93 0.00
C GLY A 58 -10.96 9.88 -0.43
N ALA A 59 -10.97 11.10 0.10
CA ALA A 59 -10.01 12.14 -0.29
C ALA A 59 -8.57 11.76 0.09
N ASN A 60 -8.38 11.15 1.25
CA ASN A 60 -7.08 10.64 1.71
C ASN A 60 -6.47 9.63 0.73
N TRP A 61 -7.25 8.63 0.30
CA TRP A 61 -6.81 7.66 -0.70
C TRP A 61 -6.46 8.33 -2.04
N LEU A 62 -7.34 9.21 -2.53
CA LEU A 62 -7.13 9.90 -3.80
C LEU A 62 -5.86 10.76 -3.77
N ALA A 63 -5.62 11.46 -2.66
CA ALA A 63 -4.42 12.27 -2.46
C ALA A 63 -3.15 11.42 -2.51
N MET A 64 -3.14 10.24 -1.85
CA MET A 64 -1.97 9.35 -1.87
C MET A 64 -1.70 8.77 -3.26
N VAL A 65 -2.73 8.40 -4.01
CA VAL A 65 -2.55 7.91 -5.39
C VAL A 65 -2.07 9.04 -6.31
N ALA A 66 -2.62 10.24 -6.16
CA ALA A 66 -2.17 11.41 -6.92
C ALA A 66 -0.69 11.74 -6.61
N ASP A 67 -0.31 11.78 -5.33
CA ASP A 67 1.07 11.98 -4.90
C ASP A 67 1.99 10.92 -5.50
N MET A 68 1.62 9.64 -5.40
CA MET A 68 2.38 8.56 -6.03
C MET A 68 2.57 8.82 -7.53
N LEU A 69 1.51 9.13 -8.27
CA LEU A 69 1.58 9.35 -9.72
C LEU A 69 2.39 10.60 -10.09
N LEU A 70 2.30 11.68 -9.32
CA LEU A 70 2.97 12.95 -9.62
C LEU A 70 4.45 12.95 -9.20
N ALA A 71 4.77 12.41 -8.03
CA ALA A 71 6.12 12.42 -7.45
C ALA A 71 7.12 11.55 -8.24
N GLY A 72 6.64 10.65 -9.10
CA GLY A 72 7.52 9.76 -9.87
C GLY A 72 8.21 8.68 -9.04
N SER A 73 7.87 8.57 -7.75
CA SER A 73 8.40 7.53 -6.86
C SER A 73 8.15 6.13 -7.42
N PRO A 74 9.15 5.24 -7.40
CA PRO A 74 8.99 3.88 -7.86
C PRO A 74 8.18 3.09 -6.82
N HIS A 75 7.03 2.56 -7.23
CA HIS A 75 6.33 1.54 -6.46
C HIS A 75 6.64 0.18 -7.10
N ARG A 76 7.30 -0.72 -6.38
CA ARG A 76 7.75 -2.02 -6.91
C ARG A 76 7.07 -3.15 -6.13
N PRO A 77 6.87 -4.35 -6.72
CA PRO A 77 6.24 -5.46 -6.00
C PRO A 77 7.04 -5.88 -4.77
N MET A 78 8.36 -5.67 -4.80
CA MET A 78 9.23 -5.93 -3.67
C MET A 78 8.85 -5.09 -2.45
N HIS A 79 8.19 -3.94 -2.58
CA HIS A 79 7.81 -3.08 -1.45
C HIS A 79 6.54 -3.56 -0.74
N LEU A 80 5.91 -4.65 -1.20
CA LEU A 80 4.76 -5.29 -0.56
C LEU A 80 5.02 -5.60 0.93
N TYR A 81 6.26 -5.91 1.33
CA TYR A 81 6.56 -6.19 2.73
C TYR A 81 6.30 -5.00 3.65
N ASN A 82 6.43 -3.76 3.18
CA ASN A 82 6.15 -2.56 3.98
C ASN A 82 4.66 -2.51 4.36
N ALA A 83 3.78 -2.72 3.38
CA ALA A 83 2.33 -2.78 3.59
C ALA A 83 1.92 -3.99 4.45
N LEU A 84 2.57 -5.15 4.26
CA LEU A 84 2.32 -6.35 5.08
C LEU A 84 2.72 -6.13 6.55
N ILE A 85 3.88 -5.53 6.82
CA ILE A 85 4.31 -5.21 8.17
C ILE A 85 3.29 -4.30 8.85
N TYR A 86 2.80 -3.28 8.14
CA TYR A 86 1.75 -2.39 8.65
C TYR A 86 0.45 -3.16 8.97
N ALA A 87 -0.02 -4.02 8.05
CA ALA A 87 -1.22 -4.83 8.27
C ALA A 87 -1.06 -5.80 9.45
N LEU A 88 0.10 -6.45 9.58
CA LEU A 88 0.41 -7.33 10.70
C LEU A 88 0.51 -6.57 12.02
N ALA A 89 1.07 -5.36 12.03
CA ALA A 89 1.11 -4.51 13.22
C ALA A 89 -0.31 -4.13 13.68
N PHE A 90 -1.21 -3.80 12.75
CA PHE A 90 -2.61 -3.54 13.06
C PHE A 90 -3.32 -4.79 13.60
N LEU A 91 -3.14 -5.97 12.98
CA LEU A 91 -3.72 -7.21 13.50
C LEU A 91 -3.19 -7.58 14.89
N PHE A 92 -1.89 -7.40 15.12
CA PHE A 92 -1.28 -7.57 16.43
C PHE A 92 -1.93 -6.64 17.47
N TRP A 93 -2.16 -5.37 17.10
CA TRP A 93 -2.90 -4.43 17.94
C TRP A 93 -4.33 -4.90 18.25
N THR A 94 -5.05 -5.47 17.27
CA THR A 94 -6.40 -6.02 17.54
C THR A 94 -6.38 -7.16 18.55
N GLY A 95 -5.33 -7.98 18.53
CA GLY A 95 -5.13 -9.05 19.51
C GLY A 95 -4.85 -8.52 20.91
N ILE A 96 -4.03 -7.47 21.03
CA ILE A 96 -3.80 -6.76 22.31
C ILE A 96 -5.11 -6.16 22.81
N HIS A 97 -5.85 -5.45 21.95
CA HIS A 97 -7.12 -4.81 22.31
C HIS A 97 -8.10 -5.82 22.92
N TYR A 98 -8.24 -6.98 22.28
CA TYR A 98 -9.05 -8.08 22.79
C TYR A 98 -8.53 -8.64 24.13
N ALA A 99 -7.24 -8.98 24.22
CA ALA A 99 -6.65 -9.59 25.42
C ALA A 99 -6.70 -8.65 26.65
N ALA A 100 -6.52 -7.35 26.42
CA ALA A 100 -6.61 -6.31 27.45
C ALA A 100 -8.05 -5.90 27.78
N LYS A 101 -9.06 -6.49 27.10
CA LYS A 101 -10.49 -6.18 27.28
C LYS A 101 -10.80 -4.69 27.11
N LEU A 102 -10.11 -4.04 26.17
CA LEU A 102 -10.38 -2.66 25.81
C LEU A 102 -11.72 -2.55 25.07
N THR A 103 -12.30 -1.35 25.07
CA THR A 103 -13.55 -1.06 24.36
C THR A 103 -13.39 0.11 23.41
N ASN A 104 -14.15 0.10 22.32
CA ASN A 104 -14.31 1.28 21.46
C ASN A 104 -15.25 2.33 22.11
N ASP A 105 -15.54 3.40 21.38
CA ASP A 105 -16.41 4.50 21.85
C ASP A 105 -17.86 4.06 22.11
N ASP A 106 -18.31 2.98 21.47
CA ASP A 106 -19.64 2.37 21.64
C ASP A 106 -19.69 1.33 22.79
N GLY A 107 -18.54 1.03 23.41
CA GLY A 107 -18.42 0.05 24.50
C GLY A 107 -18.18 -1.39 24.05
N ASP A 108 -18.02 -1.64 22.75
CA ASP A 108 -17.78 -2.97 22.20
C ASP A 108 -16.34 -3.41 22.39
N ARG A 109 -16.13 -4.73 22.57
CA ARG A 109 -14.79 -5.33 22.79
C ARG A 109 -13.98 -5.57 21.51
N PHE A 110 -14.36 -4.92 20.42
CA PHE A 110 -13.68 -4.96 19.14
C PHE A 110 -13.45 -3.53 18.62
N ILE A 111 -12.43 -3.37 17.77
CA ILE A 111 -12.21 -2.10 17.07
C ILE A 111 -13.17 -1.98 15.88
N TYR A 112 -13.29 -3.07 15.11
CA TYR A 112 -14.24 -3.24 14.02
C TYR A 112 -14.97 -4.56 14.21
N GLU A 113 -16.28 -4.58 13.97
CA GLU A 113 -17.14 -5.77 14.17
C GLU A 113 -16.66 -6.96 13.33
N THR A 114 -16.12 -6.72 12.13
CA THR A 114 -15.54 -7.75 11.26
C THR A 114 -14.29 -8.43 11.82
N LEU A 115 -13.70 -7.87 12.88
CA LEU A 115 -12.58 -8.41 13.66
C LEU A 115 -12.99 -8.67 15.11
N ASP A 116 -14.26 -9.03 15.36
CA ASP A 116 -14.72 -9.44 16.68
C ASP A 116 -14.19 -10.82 17.09
N TRP A 117 -13.06 -10.81 17.79
CA TRP A 117 -12.42 -11.99 18.38
C TRP A 117 -13.22 -12.66 19.51
N ASN A 118 -14.25 -12.00 20.04
CA ASN A 118 -15.08 -12.51 21.13
C ASN A 118 -16.37 -13.18 20.63
N GLY A 119 -17.15 -12.48 19.81
CA GLY A 119 -18.45 -12.95 19.32
C GLY A 119 -18.37 -13.80 18.07
N ASN A 120 -17.41 -13.53 17.17
CA ASN A 120 -17.25 -14.25 15.91
C ASN A 120 -15.76 -14.46 15.55
N ALA A 121 -15.05 -15.19 16.42
CA ALA A 121 -13.62 -15.44 16.26
C ALA A 121 -13.25 -16.09 14.91
N MET A 122 -14.09 -16.97 14.36
CA MET A 122 -13.85 -17.59 13.05
C MET A 122 -13.96 -16.56 11.91
N GLY A 123 -15.01 -15.73 11.92
CA GLY A 123 -15.17 -14.65 10.95
C GLY A 123 -14.02 -13.64 11.03
N ALA A 124 -13.61 -13.26 12.24
CA ALA A 124 -12.46 -12.39 12.48
C ALA A 124 -11.16 -12.99 11.91
N ALA A 125 -10.90 -14.28 12.15
CA ALA A 125 -9.72 -14.96 11.62
C ALA A 125 -9.73 -15.03 10.09
N ILE A 126 -10.87 -15.34 9.47
CA ILE A 126 -11.02 -15.38 8.00
C ILE A 126 -10.75 -13.99 7.41
N THR A 127 -11.36 -12.95 7.96
CA THR A 127 -11.13 -11.56 7.53
C THR A 127 -9.66 -11.18 7.65
N ALA A 128 -9.03 -11.47 8.79
CA ALA A 128 -7.62 -11.17 9.02
C ALA A 128 -6.69 -11.86 8.00
N VAL A 129 -6.90 -13.16 7.77
CA VAL A 129 -6.13 -13.94 6.78
C VAL A 129 -6.35 -13.38 5.37
N TRP A 130 -7.60 -13.10 5.00
CA TRP A 130 -7.91 -12.58 3.67
C TRP A 130 -7.35 -11.17 3.45
N VAL A 131 -7.34 -10.30 4.45
CA VAL A 131 -6.72 -8.98 4.35
C VAL A 131 -5.20 -9.09 4.13
N VAL A 132 -4.51 -9.91 4.93
CA VAL A 132 -3.03 -10.04 4.86
C VAL A 132 -2.57 -10.76 3.60
N PHE A 133 -3.20 -11.88 3.24
CA PHE A 133 -2.73 -12.74 2.15
C PHE A 133 -3.49 -12.54 0.84
N GLY A 134 -4.64 -11.87 0.86
CA GLY A 134 -5.47 -11.57 -0.30
C GLY A 134 -5.44 -10.09 -0.66
N ALA A 135 -6.07 -9.26 0.16
CA ALA A 135 -6.29 -7.84 -0.15
C ALA A 135 -4.99 -7.05 -0.30
N VAL A 136 -4.08 -7.11 0.69
CA VAL A 136 -2.82 -6.34 0.66
C VAL A 136 -1.95 -6.70 -0.56
N PRO A 137 -1.69 -7.98 -0.89
CA PRO A 137 -0.99 -8.36 -2.11
C PRO A 137 -1.70 -7.90 -3.38
N LEU A 138 -3.01 -8.11 -3.48
CA LEU A 138 -3.81 -7.75 -4.66
C LEU A 138 -3.75 -6.25 -4.93
N LEU A 139 -3.93 -5.42 -3.90
CA LEU A 139 -3.89 -3.96 -4.03
C LEU A 139 -2.48 -3.46 -4.35
N SER A 140 -1.44 -4.06 -3.77
CA SER A 140 -0.05 -3.70 -4.09
C SER A 140 0.29 -4.03 -5.55
N ILE A 141 -0.17 -5.18 -6.05
CA ILE A 141 -0.02 -5.56 -7.46
C ILE A 141 -0.79 -4.58 -8.36
N LEU A 142 -2.01 -4.20 -8.00
CA LEU A 142 -2.82 -3.23 -8.73
C LEU A 142 -2.10 -1.86 -8.84
N LEU A 143 -1.56 -1.36 -7.73
CA LEU A 143 -0.82 -0.09 -7.69
C LEU A 143 0.48 -0.17 -8.50
N TRP A 144 1.18 -1.30 -8.44
CA TRP A 144 2.34 -1.54 -9.29
C TRP A 144 1.96 -1.51 -10.78
N TRP A 145 0.88 -2.20 -11.18
CA TRP A 145 0.37 -2.16 -12.55
C TRP A 145 0.02 -0.76 -13.02
N LEU A 146 -0.64 0.04 -12.16
CA LEU A 146 -0.96 1.43 -12.46
C LEU A 146 0.31 2.25 -12.74
N LYS A 147 1.38 2.05 -11.94
CA LYS A 147 2.66 2.74 -12.13
C LYS A 147 3.44 2.23 -13.34
N TYR A 148 3.32 0.96 -13.65
CA TYR A 148 3.87 0.38 -14.87
C TYR A 148 3.23 1.04 -16.10
N ILE A 149 1.89 1.09 -16.17
CA ILE A 149 1.15 1.75 -17.26
C ILE A 149 1.57 3.22 -17.38
N GLN A 150 1.65 3.94 -16.26
CA GLN A 150 2.09 5.33 -16.26
C GLN A 150 3.48 5.51 -16.89
N THR A 151 4.42 4.61 -16.56
CA THR A 151 5.80 4.65 -17.07
C THR A 151 5.82 4.46 -18.57
N VAL A 152 5.07 3.48 -19.07
CA VAL A 152 4.93 3.19 -20.51
C VAL A 152 4.29 4.36 -21.25
N LEU A 153 3.19 4.93 -20.72
CA LEU A 153 2.50 6.08 -21.33
C LEU A 153 3.38 7.34 -21.41
N LYS A 154 4.31 7.52 -20.46
CA LYS A 154 5.29 8.62 -20.49
C LYS A 154 6.46 8.37 -21.46
N GLY A 155 6.43 7.29 -22.24
CA GLY A 155 7.51 6.90 -23.14
C GLY A 155 8.79 6.46 -22.41
N GLY A 156 8.70 6.20 -21.10
CA GLY A 156 9.81 5.70 -20.32
C GLY A 156 10.09 4.24 -20.67
N LYS A 157 11.33 3.92 -21.04
CA LYS A 157 11.76 2.52 -21.14
C LYS A 157 11.86 1.94 -19.73
N THR A 158 11.16 0.85 -19.48
CA THR A 158 11.35 0.08 -18.27
C THR A 158 12.68 -0.67 -18.33
N LYS A 159 13.25 -1.07 -17.18
CA LYS A 159 14.41 -2.00 -17.17
C LYS A 159 14.12 -3.30 -17.94
N TYR A 160 12.85 -3.70 -18.02
CA TYR A 160 12.41 -4.82 -18.85
C TYR A 160 12.53 -4.51 -20.35
N ASP A 161 12.17 -3.30 -20.79
CA ASP A 161 12.36 -2.86 -22.17
C ASP A 161 13.85 -2.78 -22.55
N GLU A 162 14.70 -2.32 -21.63
CA GLU A 162 16.15 -2.31 -21.81
C GLU A 162 16.72 -3.74 -21.89
N TRP A 163 16.27 -4.64 -21.01
CA TRP A 163 16.64 -6.06 -21.03
C TRP A 163 16.19 -6.74 -22.32
N MET A 164 14.95 -6.50 -22.76
CA MET A 164 14.43 -7.01 -24.04
C MET A 164 15.24 -6.46 -25.22
N GLN A 165 15.57 -5.17 -25.23
CA GLN A 165 16.43 -4.60 -26.28
C GLN A 165 17.85 -5.20 -26.27
N GLN A 166 18.39 -5.54 -25.10
CA GLN A 166 19.67 -6.25 -25.01
C GLN A 166 19.57 -7.69 -25.54
N CYS A 167 18.53 -8.44 -25.16
CA CYS A 167 18.30 -9.80 -25.65
C CYS A 167 18.12 -9.84 -27.17
N TRP A 168 17.35 -8.91 -27.74
CA TRP A 168 17.17 -8.79 -29.18
C TRP A 168 18.45 -8.41 -29.93
N LYS A 169 19.29 -7.53 -29.37
CA LYS A 169 20.60 -7.19 -29.95
C LYS A 169 21.59 -8.36 -29.94
N GLN A 170 21.49 -9.26 -28.97
CA GLN A 170 22.35 -10.45 -28.87
C GLN A 170 21.90 -11.59 -29.79
N GLN A 171 20.68 -11.54 -30.34
CA GLN A 171 20.09 -12.58 -31.20
C GLN A 171 19.96 -12.16 -32.69
N GLY A 172 20.51 -11.01 -33.08
CA GLY A 172 20.51 -10.57 -34.48
C GLY A 172 21.25 -11.55 -35.41
N PRO A 173 20.82 -11.70 -36.69
CA PRO A 173 21.44 -12.65 -37.61
C PRO A 173 22.92 -12.31 -37.80
N LYS A 174 23.77 -13.36 -37.73
CA LYS A 174 25.21 -13.28 -37.98
C LYS A 174 25.51 -12.88 -39.42
#